data_AF-A0A1B6G1B6-F1
#
_entry.id   AF-A0A1B6G1B6-F1
#
_cell.length_a   1.000
_cell.length_b   1.000
_cell.length_c   1.000
_cell.angle_alpha   90.00
_cell.angle_beta   90.00
_cell.angle_gamma   90.00
#
_symmetry.space_group_name_H-M   'P 1'
#
loop_
_entity.id
_entity.type
_entity.pdbx_description
1 polymer ?
#
loop_
_entity_poly.entity_id
_entity_poly.type
_entity_poly.pdbx_seq_one_letter_code
_entity_poly.pdbx_strand_id
1 'polypeptide(L)'
;IRKSIGCRIKEETEVIEGEVVEVKVDRPLTGSEHDKLGQVTLRTSDMETVYDLGNKMIDCLIKEKVQAGDVITIDKATGKISKLGRTFTRARDYDATGGGTRFVQIPDGELQKRKEVVHTVSLHEIDVISGRT
;
A
#
# COMPACT_ATOMS: atom_id res chain seq x y z
N ILE A 1 -17.67 16.80 32.23
CA ILE A 1 -16.90 15.54 32.13
C ILE A 1 -17.48 14.72 30.99
N ARG A 2 -16.85 14.71 29.81
CA ARG A 2 -17.30 13.90 28.67
C ARG A 2 -16.76 12.48 28.84
N LYS A 3 -17.65 11.50 29.07
CA LYS A 3 -17.27 10.08 29.04
C LYS A 3 -17.11 9.71 27.56
N SER A 4 -15.87 9.62 27.08
CA SER A 4 -15.60 9.18 25.72
C SER A 4 -16.04 7.73 25.57
N ILE A 5 -17.16 7.51 24.89
CA ILE A 5 -17.56 6.18 24.43
C ILE A 5 -16.79 5.94 23.13
N GLY A 6 -16.04 4.84 23.08
CA GLY A 6 -15.33 4.40 21.86
C GLY A 6 -16.25 3.51 21.03
N CYS A 7 -16.38 3.80 19.74
CA CYS A 7 -17.06 2.93 18.79
C CYS A 7 -16.01 2.11 18.03
N ARG A 8 -16.22 0.79 17.93
CA ARG A 8 -15.42 -0.09 17.08
C ARG A 8 -16.21 -0.34 15.79
N ILE A 9 -15.70 0.19 14.69
CA ILE A 9 -16.27 -0.01 13.36
C ILE A 9 -15.47 -1.12 12.71
N LYS A 10 -16.17 -2.17 12.29
CA LYS A 10 -15.59 -3.24 11.46
C LYS A 10 -15.94 -2.92 10.01
N GLU A 11 -14.92 -2.76 9.20
CA GLU A 11 -15.06 -2.56 7.76
C GLU A 11 -14.33 -3.68 7.02
N GLU A 12 -14.91 -4.12 5.92
CA GLU A 12 -14.34 -5.16 5.07
C GLU A 12 -13.80 -4.48 3.81
N THR A 13 -12.48 -4.54 3.62
CA THR A 13 -11.80 -3.94 2.48
C THR A 13 -11.09 -5.01 1.64
N GLU A 14 -11.03 -4.78 0.34
CA GLU A 14 -10.27 -5.60 -0.58
C GLU A 14 -8.82 -5.11 -0.61
N VAL A 15 -7.89 -5.97 -0.21
CA VAL A 15 -6.46 -5.70 -0.24
C VAL A 15 -5.79 -6.53 -1.33
N ILE A 16 -4.86 -5.91 -2.01
CA ILE A 16 -4.07 -6.47 -3.09
C ILE A 16 -2.65 -6.64 -2.57
N GLU A 17 -2.14 -7.87 -2.48
CA GLU A 17 -0.80 -8.15 -1.94
C GLU A 17 0.07 -8.78 -3.02
N GLY A 18 1.29 -8.25 -3.23
CA GLY A 18 2.19 -8.75 -4.26
C GLY A 18 3.63 -8.29 -4.08
N GLU A 19 4.57 -9.05 -4.67
CA GLU A 19 5.94 -8.60 -4.90
C GLU A 19 5.97 -7.64 -6.09
N VAL A 20 6.68 -6.54 -5.96
CA VAL A 20 6.89 -5.59 -7.05
C VAL A 20 7.98 -6.11 -7.97
N VAL A 21 7.65 -6.42 -9.22
CA VAL A 21 8.63 -6.80 -10.24
C VAL A 21 9.25 -5.57 -10.87
N GLU A 22 8.40 -4.61 -11.26
CA GLU A 22 8.80 -3.38 -11.93
C GLU A 22 7.82 -2.25 -11.62
N VAL A 23 8.36 -1.03 -11.52
CA VAL A 23 7.57 0.19 -11.36
C VAL A 23 7.93 1.14 -12.50
N LYS A 24 6.95 1.49 -13.31
CA LYS A 24 7.04 2.56 -14.31
C LYS A 24 6.26 3.75 -13.79
N VAL A 25 6.92 4.88 -13.61
CA VAL A 25 6.23 6.13 -13.28
C VAL A 25 6.54 7.11 -14.40
N ASP A 26 5.53 7.43 -15.19
CA ASP A 26 5.65 8.49 -16.18
C ASP A 26 5.46 9.82 -15.47
N ARG A 27 6.59 10.52 -15.27
CA ARG A 27 6.60 11.87 -14.72
C ARG A 27 6.91 12.81 -15.89
N PRO A 28 5.94 13.59 -16.39
CA PRO A 28 6.26 14.60 -17.38
C PRO A 28 7.27 15.59 -16.77
N LEU A 29 8.39 15.78 -17.46
CA LEU A 29 9.50 16.67 -17.05
C LEU A 29 9.07 18.15 -16.97
N THR A 30 7.88 18.48 -17.48
CA THR A 30 7.37 19.84 -17.66
C THR A 30 6.27 20.16 -16.65
N GLY A 31 6.63 20.49 -15.40
CA GLY A 31 5.89 21.38 -14.49
C GLY A 31 4.41 21.11 -14.12
N SER A 32 3.76 20.09 -14.66
CA SER A 32 2.35 19.82 -14.41
C SER A 32 2.22 18.68 -13.41
N GLU A 33 2.01 19.03 -12.13
CA GLU A 33 1.77 18.09 -11.02
C GLU A 33 0.54 17.18 -11.21
N HIS A 34 -0.29 17.43 -12.23
CA HIS A 34 -1.67 16.93 -12.29
C HIS A 34 -1.85 15.55 -12.93
N ASP A 35 -0.97 15.12 -13.84
CA ASP A 35 -1.16 13.88 -14.63
C ASP A 35 0.06 12.96 -14.55
N LYS A 36 0.36 12.47 -13.34
CA LYS A 36 1.30 11.36 -13.17
C LYS A 36 0.52 10.07 -13.41
N LEU A 37 0.82 9.38 -14.50
CA LEU A 37 0.36 8.02 -14.76
C LEU A 37 1.52 7.08 -14.46
N GLY A 38 1.23 6.00 -13.75
CA GLY A 38 2.22 5.00 -13.39
C GLY A 38 1.65 3.62 -13.60
N GLN A 39 2.52 2.66 -13.79
CA GLN A 39 2.16 1.26 -13.92
C GLN A 39 3.09 0.45 -13.03
N VAL A 40 2.52 -0.42 -12.21
CA VAL A 40 3.26 -1.35 -11.37
C VAL A 40 2.97 -2.77 -11.81
N THR A 41 4.02 -3.56 -11.96
CA THR A 41 3.90 -4.99 -12.20
C THR A 41 4.04 -5.70 -10.87
N LEU A 42 2.96 -6.35 -10.43
CA LEU A 42 2.92 -7.14 -9.20
C LEU A 42 2.91 -8.62 -9.54
N ARG A 43 3.67 -9.39 -8.77
CA ARG A 43 3.78 -10.83 -8.91
C ARG A 43 3.53 -11.53 -7.59
N THR A 44 2.75 -12.59 -7.63
CA THR A 44 2.59 -13.57 -6.55
C THR A 44 3.27 -14.88 -6.94
N SER A 45 3.18 -15.89 -6.07
CA SER A 45 3.60 -17.27 -6.36
C SER A 45 3.03 -17.81 -7.69
N ASP A 46 1.77 -17.49 -7.97
CA ASP A 46 0.98 -18.12 -9.03
C ASP A 46 0.70 -17.20 -10.23
N MET A 47 0.66 -15.87 -10.02
CA MET A 47 0.22 -14.94 -11.05
C MET A 47 1.08 -13.68 -11.11
N GLU A 48 1.19 -13.11 -12.31
CA GLU A 48 1.80 -11.81 -12.56
C GLU A 48 0.75 -10.90 -13.20
N THR A 49 0.51 -9.75 -12.59
CA THR A 49 -0.52 -8.80 -13.00
C THR A 49 0.02 -7.39 -13.02
N VAL A 50 -0.28 -6.70 -14.11
CA VAL A 50 0.06 -5.30 -14.29
C VAL A 50 -1.10 -4.43 -13.81
N TYR A 51 -0.79 -3.45 -12.95
CA TYR A 51 -1.74 -2.51 -12.40
C TYR A 51 -1.39 -1.08 -12.80
N ASP A 52 -2.35 -0.35 -13.34
CA ASP A 52 -2.21 1.09 -13.55
C ASP A 52 -2.49 1.85 -12.25
N LEU A 53 -1.53 2.70 -11.88
CA LEU A 53 -1.54 3.51 -10.69
C LEU A 53 -1.99 4.93 -11.03
N GLY A 54 -2.96 5.42 -10.26
CA GLY A 54 -3.34 6.84 -10.29
C GLY A 54 -2.36 7.73 -9.51
N ASN A 55 -2.47 9.04 -9.71
CA ASN A 55 -1.58 10.04 -9.10
C ASN A 55 -1.44 9.91 -7.56
N LYS A 56 -2.55 9.62 -6.85
CA LYS A 56 -2.55 9.37 -5.38
C LYS A 56 -1.71 8.17 -4.96
N MET A 57 -1.79 7.08 -5.71
CA MET A 57 -1.05 5.84 -5.44
C MET A 57 0.44 6.02 -5.75
N ILE A 58 0.76 6.73 -6.83
CA ILE A 58 2.14 7.05 -7.21
C ILE A 58 2.83 7.87 -6.11
N ASP A 59 2.13 8.86 -5.53
CA ASP A 59 2.68 9.64 -4.42
C ASP A 59 3.00 8.77 -3.19
N CYS A 60 2.10 7.85 -2.83
CA CYS A 60 2.35 6.88 -1.76
C CYS A 60 3.56 5.99 -2.06
N LEU A 61 3.69 5.53 -3.30
CA LEU A 61 4.77 4.66 -3.74
C LEU A 61 6.14 5.36 -3.68
N ILE A 62 6.20 6.63 -4.08
CA ILE A 62 7.39 7.48 -3.97
C ILE A 62 7.71 7.74 -2.49
N LYS A 63 6.69 8.02 -1.67
CA LYS A 63 6.85 8.30 -0.23
C LYS A 63 7.41 7.10 0.53
N GLU A 64 6.95 5.89 0.21
CA GLU A 64 7.45 4.64 0.81
C GLU A 64 8.76 4.13 0.19
N LYS A 65 9.23 4.79 -0.90
CA LYS A 65 10.43 4.40 -1.66
C LYS A 65 10.40 2.92 -2.04
N VAL A 66 9.29 2.49 -2.62
CA VAL A 66 9.11 1.11 -3.08
C VAL A 66 10.05 0.83 -4.25
N GLN A 67 10.77 -0.28 -4.18
CA GLN A 67 11.67 -0.74 -5.24
C GLN A 67 11.25 -2.12 -5.74
N ALA A 68 11.78 -2.51 -6.90
CA ALA A 68 11.61 -3.87 -7.42
C ALA A 68 12.20 -4.91 -6.45
N GLY A 69 11.39 -5.87 -6.02
CA GLY A 69 11.68 -6.87 -4.99
C GLY A 69 11.12 -6.54 -3.61
N ASP A 70 10.41 -5.42 -3.45
CA ASP A 70 9.67 -5.14 -2.21
C ASP A 70 8.26 -5.76 -2.29
N VAL A 71 7.75 -6.27 -1.17
CA VAL A 71 6.37 -6.73 -1.01
C VAL A 71 5.53 -5.55 -0.53
N ILE A 72 4.48 -5.24 -1.27
CA ILE A 72 3.55 -4.17 -0.93
C ILE A 72 2.12 -4.70 -0.81
N THR A 73 1.34 -4.02 0.03
CA THR A 73 -0.12 -4.16 0.07
C THR A 73 -0.75 -2.88 -0.47
N ILE A 74 -1.73 -3.02 -1.36
CA ILE A 74 -2.53 -1.93 -1.89
C ILE A 74 -3.96 -2.15 -1.43
N ASP A 75 -4.50 -1.19 -0.69
CA ASP A 75 -5.92 -1.20 -0.34
C ASP A 75 -6.74 -0.60 -1.49
N LYS A 76 -7.66 -1.39 -2.07
CA LYS A 76 -8.40 -0.99 -3.28
C LYS A 76 -9.41 0.12 -3.00
N ALA A 77 -9.96 0.18 -1.79
CA ALA A 77 -10.95 1.18 -1.40
C ALA A 77 -10.33 2.55 -1.15
N THR A 78 -9.19 2.59 -0.46
CA THR A 78 -8.52 3.83 -0.04
C THR A 78 -7.39 4.25 -0.99
N GLY A 79 -6.89 3.33 -1.82
CA GLY A 79 -5.72 3.54 -2.68
C GLY A 79 -4.42 3.71 -1.90
N LYS A 80 -4.40 3.31 -0.63
CA LYS A 80 -3.22 3.41 0.23
C LYS A 80 -2.29 2.23 -0.04
N ILE A 81 -1.02 2.55 -0.25
CA ILE A 81 0.05 1.57 -0.40
C ILE A 81 0.78 1.46 0.94
N SER A 82 1.16 0.25 1.33
CA SER A 82 1.97 -0.02 2.52
C SER A 82 3.01 -1.08 2.21
N LYS A 83 4.28 -0.78 2.50
CA LYS A 83 5.38 -1.73 2.30
C LYS A 83 5.47 -2.72 3.47
N LEU A 84 5.33 -4.01 3.19
CA LEU A 84 5.47 -5.07 4.19
C LEU A 84 6.94 -5.42 4.46
N GLY A 85 7.76 -5.42 3.41
CA GLY A 85 9.17 -5.77 3.49
C GLY A 85 9.79 -6.08 2.13
N ARG A 86 10.93 -6.76 2.14
CA ARG A 86 11.68 -7.13 0.94
C ARG A 86 11.70 -8.66 0.77
N THR A 87 11.65 -9.16 -0.46
CA THR A 87 11.66 -10.60 -0.70
C THR A 87 13.05 -11.21 -0.61
N PHE A 88 13.09 -12.47 -0.17
CA PHE A 88 14.32 -13.24 0.03
C PHE A 88 15.07 -13.57 -1.26
N THR A 89 14.37 -13.66 -2.39
CA THR A 89 14.91 -14.06 -3.71
C THR A 89 15.96 -13.08 -4.24
N ARG A 90 15.89 -11.80 -3.89
CA ARG A 90 16.91 -10.78 -4.22
C ARG A 90 17.78 -10.37 -3.04
N ALA A 91 17.55 -10.93 -1.85
CA ALA A 91 18.36 -10.65 -0.66
C ALA A 91 19.78 -11.24 -0.75
N ARG A 92 19.98 -12.27 -1.58
CA ARG A 92 21.31 -12.92 -1.75
C ARG A 92 22.31 -12.10 -2.56
N ASP A 93 21.85 -11.19 -3.42
CA ASP A 93 22.73 -10.34 -4.24
C ASP A 93 23.03 -8.97 -3.59
N TYR A 94 22.40 -8.66 -2.46
CA TYR A 94 22.51 -7.35 -1.81
C TYR A 94 22.90 -7.47 -0.33
N ASP A 95 24.03 -8.13 -0.07
CA ASP A 95 24.70 -8.23 1.24
C ASP A 95 25.23 -6.88 1.77
N ALA A 96 25.02 -5.77 1.03
CA ALA A 96 25.71 -4.50 1.27
C ALA A 96 24.89 -3.39 1.95
N THR A 97 23.73 -3.64 2.56
CA THR A 97 22.99 -2.53 3.24
C THR A 97 22.23 -2.94 4.50
N GLY A 98 22.96 -2.97 5.62
CA GLY A 98 22.51 -2.53 6.95
C GLY A 98 21.24 -3.16 7.54
N GLY A 99 21.43 -4.15 8.41
CA GLY A 99 20.77 -4.41 9.71
C GLY A 99 19.30 -4.01 10.01
N GLY A 100 18.43 -3.74 9.04
CA GLY A 100 17.09 -3.22 9.32
C GLY A 100 16.00 -3.53 8.28
N THR A 101 16.29 -4.30 7.23
CA THR A 101 15.27 -4.68 6.24
C THR A 101 14.53 -5.93 6.69
N ARG A 102 13.23 -5.80 6.98
CA ARG A 102 12.38 -6.94 7.30
C ARG A 102 12.16 -7.77 6.03
N PHE A 103 12.65 -8.99 6.03
CA PHE A 103 12.43 -9.92 4.94
C PHE A 103 11.05 -10.56 5.08
N VAL A 104 10.31 -10.60 3.98
CA VAL A 104 8.95 -11.14 3.90
C VAL A 104 8.93 -12.16 2.77
N GLN A 105 8.20 -13.26 2.98
CA GLN A 105 8.01 -14.25 1.94
C GLN A 105 7.13 -13.68 0.82
N ILE A 106 7.35 -14.14 -0.42
CA ILE A 106 6.46 -13.82 -1.53
C ILE A 106 5.03 -14.23 -1.11
N PRO A 107 4.04 -13.33 -1.21
CA PRO A 107 2.67 -13.67 -0.89
C PRO A 107 2.21 -14.83 -1.80
N ASP A 108 1.70 -15.87 -1.14
CA ASP A 108 1.19 -17.07 -1.79
C ASP A 108 -0.33 -16.94 -2.02
N GLY A 109 -0.78 -17.44 -3.17
CA GLY A 109 -2.18 -17.50 -3.57
C GLY A 109 -2.71 -16.26 -4.31
N GLU A 110 -4.01 -15.99 -4.11
CA GLU A 110 -4.72 -14.92 -4.82
C GLU A 110 -4.19 -13.54 -4.42
N LEU A 111 -3.98 -12.72 -5.46
CA LEU A 111 -3.49 -11.35 -5.32
C LEU A 111 -4.51 -10.46 -4.59
N GLN A 112 -5.81 -10.74 -4.73
CA GLN A 112 -6.89 -10.08 -4.02
C GLN A 112 -7.34 -10.90 -2.81
N LYS A 113 -7.26 -10.29 -1.62
CA LYS A 113 -7.77 -10.84 -0.37
C LYS A 113 -8.74 -9.88 0.28
N ARG A 114 -9.76 -10.42 0.95
CA ARG A 114 -10.68 -9.64 1.78
C ARG A 114 -10.11 -9.56 3.19
N LYS A 115 -9.97 -8.34 3.71
CA LYS A 115 -9.43 -8.09 5.05
C LYS A 115 -10.41 -7.25 5.86
N GLU A 116 -10.73 -7.72 7.05
CA GLU A 116 -11.47 -6.94 8.04
C GLU A 116 -10.51 -5.96 8.73
N VAL A 117 -10.78 -4.66 8.58
CA VAL A 117 -10.05 -3.61 9.30
C VAL A 117 -10.95 -3.07 10.40
N VAL A 118 -10.50 -3.23 11.64
CA VAL A 118 -11.20 -2.73 12.81
C VAL A 118 -10.67 -1.35 13.15
N HIS A 119 -11.43 -0.31 12.81
CA HIS A 119 -11.14 1.05 13.25
C HIS A 119 -11.82 1.31 14.59
N THR A 120 -11.05 1.77 15.57
CA THR A 120 -11.58 2.24 16.85
C THR A 120 -11.55 3.75 16.84
N VAL A 121 -12.73 4.37 16.76
CA VAL A 121 -12.88 5.83 16.73
C VAL A 121 -13.58 6.30 18.00
N SER A 122 -13.17 7.46 18.51
CA SER A 122 -13.85 8.08 19.63
C SER A 122 -15.07 8.88 19.14
N LEU A 123 -16.13 8.94 19.95
CA LEU A 123 -17.31 9.76 19.64
C LEU A 123 -16.98 11.25 19.46
N HIS A 124 -15.90 11.74 20.07
CA HIS A 124 -15.44 13.12 19.86
C HIS A 124 -14.93 13.34 18.43
N GLU A 125 -14.21 12.39 17.85
CA GLU A 125 -13.71 12.49 16.47
C GLU A 125 -14.86 12.44 15.47
N ILE A 126 -15.87 11.59 15.71
CA ILE A 126 -17.07 11.52 14.86
C ILE A 126 -17.84 12.85 14.90
N ASP A 127 -18.05 13.42 16.08
CA ASP A 127 -18.77 14.69 16.29
C ASP A 127 -18.10 15.86 15.55
N VAL A 128 -16.76 15.92 15.57
CA VAL A 128 -15.98 16.95 14.86
C VAL A 128 -16.08 16.82 13.33
N ILE A 129 -16.13 15.59 12.81
CA ILE A 129 -16.24 15.32 11.37
C ILE A 129 -17.67 15.58 10.87
N SER A 130 -18.69 15.20 11.65
CA SER A 130 -20.10 15.32 11.27
C SER A 130 -20.71 16.69 11.59
N GLY A 131 -20.12 17.48 12.49
CA GLY A 131 -20.65 18.78 12.91
C GLY A 131 -20.23 19.98 12.05
N ARG A 132 -19.42 19.76 11.00
CA ARG A 132 -18.95 20.82 10.06
C ARG A 132 -19.63 20.79 8.68
N THR A 133 -20.74 20.06 8.56
CA THR A 133 -21.67 20.12 7.42
C THR A 133 -22.95 20.82 7.78
#